data_AF-A0A0G0UYR5-F1
#
_entry.id   AF-A0A0G0UYR5-F1
#
_cell.length_a   1.000
_cell.length_b   1.000
_cell.length_c   1.000
_cell.angle_alpha   90.00
_cell.angle_beta   90.00
_cell.angle_gamma   90.00
#
_symmetry.space_group_name_H-M   'P 1'
#
loop_
_entity.id
_entity.type
_entity.pdbx_description
1 polymer ?
#
loop_
_entity_poly.entity_id
_entity_poly.type
_entity_poly.pdbx_seq_one_letter_code
_entity_poly.pdbx_strand_id
1 'polypeptide(L)' 'MKLRELKDKTTDELQKLYKELCVKRQEFNFKVASKQMKNVRDMRKLKINTAQILTILKIRKEVK' A
#
# COMPACT_ATOMS: atom_id res chain seq x y z
N MET A 1 -2.34 -7.04 -3.96
CA MET A 1 -3.33 -6.65 -4.98
C MET A 1 -2.81 -7.10 -6.33
N LYS A 2 -3.70 -7.35 -7.30
CA LYS A 2 -3.25 -7.60 -8.68
C LYS A 2 -2.94 -6.26 -9.34
N LEU A 3 -1.86 -6.22 -10.13
CA LEU A 3 -1.36 -5.01 -10.77
C LEU A 3 -2.36 -4.43 -11.80
N ARG A 4 -3.19 -5.29 -12.43
CA ARG A 4 -4.25 -4.89 -13.37
C ARG A 4 -5.32 -4.05 -12.68
N GLU A 5 -5.86 -4.54 -11.57
CA GLU A 5 -6.89 -3.85 -10.77
C GLU A 5 -6.43 -2.48 -10.23
N LEU A 6 -5.12 -2.28 -10.04
CA LEU A 6 -4.56 -0.99 -9.61
C LEU A 6 -4.42 0.00 -10.76
N LYS A 7 -4.30 -0.46 -12.02
CA LYS A 7 -4.23 0.40 -13.20
C LYS A 7 -5.59 0.96 -13.61
N ASP A 8 -6.66 0.23 -13.33
CA ASP A 8 -8.03 0.63 -13.68
C ASP A 8 -8.59 1.73 -12.76
N LYS A 9 -8.00 1.92 -11.57
CA LYS A 9 -8.41 2.93 -10.59
C LYS A 9 -7.97 4.34 -10.98
N THR A 10 -8.73 5.35 -10.57
CA THR A 10 -8.34 6.76 -10.76
C THR A 10 -7.16 7.16 -9.86
N THR A 11 -6.48 8.26 -10.19
CA THR A 11 -5.36 8.77 -9.37
C THR A 11 -5.79 9.12 -7.95
N ASP A 12 -7.01 9.64 -7.79
CA ASP A 12 -7.53 10.10 -6.52
C ASP A 12 -7.90 8.91 -5.61
N GLU A 13 -8.46 7.85 -6.20
CA GLU A 13 -8.68 6.58 -5.51
C GLU A 13 -7.37 5.93 -5.07
N LEU A 14 -6.33 5.95 -5.92
CA LEU A 14 -5.01 5.43 -5.57
C LEU A 14 -4.39 6.21 -4.41
N GLN A 15 -4.57 7.53 -4.36
CA GLN A 15 -4.11 8.35 -3.24
C GLN A 15 -4.89 8.07 -1.94
N LYS A 16 -6.22 7.89 -2.01
CA LYS A 16 -7.02 7.46 -0.85
C LYS A 16 -6.57 6.10 -0.33
N LEU A 17 -6.40 5.14 -1.23
CA LEU A 17 -5.95 3.79 -0.89
C LEU A 17 -4.54 3.80 -0.28
N TYR A 18 -3.66 4.67 -0.78
CA TYR A 18 -2.33 4.88 -0.20
C TYR A 18 -2.41 5.38 1.24
N LYS A 19 -3.27 6.36 1.53
CA LYS A 19 -3.49 6.87 2.90
C LYS A 19 -3.95 5.75 3.85
N GLU A 20 -4.91 4.94 3.42
CA GLU A 20 -5.40 3.80 4.21
C GLU A 20 -4.30 2.77 4.50
N LEU A 21 -3.44 2.48 3.51
CA LEU A 21 -2.32 1.57 3.69
C LEU A 21 -1.26 2.13 4.65
N CYS A 22 -1.05 3.45 4.66
CA CYS A 22 -0.17 4.11 5.63
C CYS A 22 -0.68 3.96 7.07
N VAL A 23 -1.99 4.17 7.31
CA VAL A 23 -2.60 3.95 8.62
C VAL A 23 -2.44 2.50 9.07
N LYS A 24 -2.79 1.55 8.19
CA LYS A 24 -2.59 0.11 8.46
C LYS A 24 -1.13 -0.23 8.73
N ARG A 25 -0.18 0.39 8.03
CA ARG A 25 1.26 0.21 8.29
C ARG A 25 1.63 0.65 9.70
N GLN A 26 1.09 1.78 10.16
CA GLN A 26 1.33 2.30 11.49
C GLN A 26 0.77 1.34 12.56
N GLU A 27 -0.45 0.84 12.38
CA GLU A 27 -1.03 -0.19 13.25
C GLU A 27 -0.20 -1.47 13.29
N PHE A 28 0.32 -1.92 12.14
CA PHE A 28 1.22 -3.07 12.09
C PHE A 28 2.52 -2.80 12.84
N ASN A 29 3.11 -1.61 12.73
CA ASN A 29 4.31 -1.25 13.49
C ASN A 29 4.04 -1.27 15.00
N PHE A 30 2.89 -0.76 15.44
CA PHE A 30 2.48 -0.84 16.85
C PHE A 30 2.31 -2.29 17.31
N LYS A 31 1.66 -3.15 16.52
CA LYS A 31 1.48 -4.58 16.81
C LYS A 31 2.81 -5.35 16.82
N VAL A 32 3.78 -4.94 16.01
CA VAL A 32 5.15 -5.48 16.04
C VAL A 32 5.85 -5.07 17.33
N ALA A 33 5.75 -3.79 17.71
CA ALA A 33 6.33 -3.29 18.95
C ALA A 33 5.74 -3.97 20.19
N SER A 34 4.43 -4.27 20.19
CA SER A 34 3.77 -5.03 21.27
C SER A 34 4.03 -6.54 21.24
N LYS A 35 4.83 -7.05 20.29
CA LYS A 35 5.08 -8.49 20.04
C LYS A 35 3.81 -9.33 19.82
N GLN A 36 2.68 -8.71 19.49
CA GLN A 36 1.40 -9.39 19.23
C GLN A 36 1.22 -9.81 17.77
N MET A 37 2.24 -9.61 16.93
CA MET A 37 2.15 -9.81 15.49
C MET A 37 2.37 -11.28 15.11
N LYS A 38 1.27 -12.01 14.91
CA LYS A 38 1.32 -13.42 14.44
C LYS A 38 1.55 -13.54 12.93
N ASN A 39 1.05 -12.59 12.13
CA ASN A 39 1.03 -12.69 10.67
C ASN A 39 2.03 -11.75 9.97
N VAL A 40 3.32 -12.09 10.05
CA VAL A 40 4.42 -11.36 9.38
C VAL A 40 4.21 -11.23 7.85
N ARG A 41 3.53 -12.21 7.23
CA ARG A 41 3.23 -12.20 5.79
C ARG A 41 2.30 -11.06 5.38
N ASP A 42 1.39 -10.63 6.24
CA ASP A 42 0.45 -9.56 5.91
C ASP A 42 1.16 -8.21 5.85
N MET A 43 2.14 -7.98 6.73
CA MET A 43 3.00 -6.81 6.67
C MET A 43 3.83 -6.78 5.38
N ARG A 44 4.32 -7.93 4.93
CA ARG A 44 5.03 -8.03 3.63
C ARG A 44 4.10 -7.70 2.46
N LYS A 45 2.89 -8.27 2.43
CA LYS A 45 1.90 -7.97 1.39
C LYS A 45 1.54 -6.48 1.37
N LEU A 46 1.40 -5.86 2.54
CA LEU A 46 1.10 -4.44 2.68
C LEU A 46 2.21 -3.56 2.10
N LYS A 47 3.48 -3.88 2.38
CA LYS A 47 4.65 -3.18 1.78
C LYS A 47 4.67 -3.30 0.26
N ILE A 48 4.44 -4.51 -0.28
CA ILE A 48 4.40 -4.75 -1.72
C ILE A 48 3.27 -3.95 -2.39
N ASN A 49 2.06 -3.98 -1.81
CA ASN A 49 0.93 -3.23 -2.34
C ASN A 49 1.21 -1.72 -2.34
N THR A 50 1.82 -1.20 -1.27
CA THR A 50 2.18 0.23 -1.15
C THR A 50 3.18 0.63 -2.24
N ALA A 51 4.21 -0.20 -2.47
CA ALA A 51 5.20 0.04 -3.52
C ALA A 51 4.54 0.04 -4.92
N GLN A 52 3.65 -0.91 -5.21
CA GLN A 52 2.94 -0.98 -6.49
C GLN A 52 2.11 0.27 -6.77
N ILE A 53 1.40 0.79 -5.77
CA ILE A 53 0.60 2.02 -5.89
C ILE A 53 1.50 3.23 -6.17
N LEU A 54 2.61 3.37 -5.44
CA LEU A 54 3.57 4.45 -5.66
C LEU A 54 4.19 4.38 -7.06
N THR A 55 4.53 3.18 -7.54
CA THR A 55 5.05 2.99 -8.91
C THR A 55 4.04 3.47 -9.95
N ILE A 56 2.76 3.11 -9.82
CA ILE A 56 1.72 3.54 -10.76
C ILE A 56 1.52 5.06 -10.72
N LEU A 57 1.50 5.66 -9.52
CA LEU A 57 1.41 7.12 -9.37
C LEU A 57 2.60 7.83 -10.01
N LYS A 58 3.82 7.28 -9.85
CA LYS A 58 5.03 7.83 -10.46
C LYS A 58 4.98 7.74 -11.99
N ILE A 59 4.63 6.58 -12.53
CA ILE A 59 4.46 6.38 -13.99
C ILE A 59 3.44 7.37 -14.54
N ARG A 60 2.29 7.55 -13.89
CA ARG A 60 1.26 8.53 -14.33
C ARG A 60 1.74 9.98 -14.27
N LYS A 61 2.68 10.29 -13.38
CA LYS A 61 3.28 11.63 -13.27
C LYS A 61 4.33 11.87 -14.37
N GLU A 62 5.11 10.86 -14.75
CA GLU A 62 6.14 10.96 -15.79
C GLU A 62 5.57 10.92 -17.22
N VAL A 63 4.36 10.39 -17.41
CA VAL A 63 3.66 10.36 -18.71
C VAL A 63 2.90 11.68 -19.00
N LYS A 64 2.84 12.61 -18.03
CA LYS A 64 2.32 13.97 -18.20
C LYS A 64 3.44 14.94 -18.56
#